data_AF-A0A6I7Z1P7-F1
#
_entry.id   AF-A0A6I7Z1P7-F1
#
_cell.length_a   1.000
_cell.length_b   1.000
_cell.length_c   1.000
_cell.angle_alpha   90.00
_cell.angle_beta   90.00
_cell.angle_gamma   90.00
#
_symmetry.space_group_name_H-M   'P 1'
#
loop_
_entity.id
_entity.type
_entity.pdbx_description
1 polymer ?
#
loop_
_entity_poly.entity_id
_entity_poly.type
_entity_poly.pdbx_seq_one_letter_code
_entity_poly.pdbx_strand_id
1 'polypeptide(L)'
;MPGRQPRRGLDPVRVAEVMVRPAAGRGSGRRGSGYRVGPRSVLTAAHVVRAAAAGTAHVRFEADRAAEWTASARVVLASEKADVALLEITGSVPGGVHARVPGPPVYGAVPDADVVLPCSAMGFPRFKLREDRMRLLDDGSPSQYRDSCHATGVTSVLSNRREGTLELAVTPPESDTEPDRSPWEGMSGAAVWHDGTLVGLVSAHHRTDGLGRLAAVRAERWYELLTGAELAVLHEHGGLPASAAGLARFTPAGTGTTGPVTLADLRDDLPLGELAGLVTALTALPTVRDRGTLALVLSSIDPVVAAMSPRMPALRPDVFGILRTCLSYPGTLDQLLEAIRLLEGDSTGVARMDEEAVELSRRHRRADGRR
;
A
#
# COMPACT_ATOMS: atom_id res chain seq x y z
N MET A 1 0.66 -15.99 28.83
CA MET A 1 1.32 -15.54 27.58
C MET A 1 0.24 -15.44 26.51
N PRO A 2 -0.23 -14.23 26.15
CA PRO A 2 -1.27 -14.10 25.14
C PRO A 2 -0.71 -14.54 23.78
N GLY A 3 -1.41 -15.47 23.13
CA GLY A 3 -1.05 -16.00 21.83
C GLY A 3 -1.00 -14.88 20.79
N ARG A 4 0.18 -14.63 20.26
CA ARG A 4 0.41 -13.71 19.15
C ARG A 4 -0.43 -14.21 17.96
N GLN A 5 -1.51 -13.50 17.64
CA GLN A 5 -2.29 -13.75 16.43
C GLN A 5 -1.33 -13.83 15.23
N PRO A 6 -1.55 -14.75 14.27
CA PRO A 6 -0.77 -14.76 13.04
C PRO A 6 -0.88 -13.38 12.41
N ARG A 7 0.27 -12.74 12.16
CA ARG A 7 0.32 -11.48 11.42
C ARG A 7 -0.37 -11.72 10.08
N ARG A 8 -1.54 -11.13 9.87
CA ARG A 8 -2.17 -11.10 8.55
C ARG A 8 -1.41 -10.09 7.70
N GLY A 9 -1.09 -10.44 6.46
CA GLY A 9 -0.39 -9.57 5.52
C GLY A 9 1.12 -9.80 5.38
N LEU A 10 1.82 -8.74 4.97
CA LEU A 10 3.25 -8.73 4.73
C LEU A 10 4.02 -9.15 5.99
N ASP A 11 4.89 -10.15 5.84
CA ASP A 11 5.79 -10.61 6.91
C ASP A 11 7.23 -10.49 6.42
N PRO A 12 8.07 -9.62 7.02
CA PRO A 12 9.42 -9.34 6.52
C PRO A 12 10.30 -10.59 6.44
N VAL A 13 10.11 -11.58 7.34
CA VAL A 13 10.90 -12.82 7.33
C VAL A 13 10.64 -13.71 6.11
N ARG A 14 9.59 -13.41 5.34
CA ARG A 14 9.22 -14.10 4.09
C ARG A 14 9.64 -13.31 2.86
N VAL A 15 10.11 -12.08 2.99
CA VAL A 15 10.59 -11.25 1.88
C VAL A 15 11.99 -11.71 1.49
N ALA A 16 12.20 -11.93 0.20
CA ALA A 16 13.45 -12.41 -0.37
C ALA A 16 14.02 -11.42 -1.37
N GLU A 17 15.33 -11.23 -1.35
CA GLU A 17 16.06 -10.73 -2.51
C GLU A 17 16.31 -11.91 -3.45
N VAL A 18 15.89 -11.78 -4.70
CA VAL A 18 16.08 -12.80 -5.74
C VAL A 18 17.29 -12.39 -6.57
N MET A 19 18.28 -13.26 -6.66
CA MET A 19 19.54 -13.02 -7.37
C MET A 19 19.74 -14.11 -8.42
N VAL A 20 19.86 -13.69 -9.67
CA VAL A 20 20.09 -14.59 -10.80
C VAL A 20 21.45 -14.28 -11.38
N ARG A 21 22.36 -15.26 -11.26
CA ARG A 21 23.67 -15.16 -11.90
C ARG A 21 23.55 -15.64 -13.35
N PRO A 22 24.18 -14.95 -14.30
CA PRO A 22 24.22 -15.43 -15.66
C PRO A 22 25.12 -16.66 -15.77
N ALA A 23 24.93 -17.46 -16.82
CA ALA A 23 25.91 -18.45 -17.24
C ALA A 23 27.27 -17.76 -17.46
N ALA A 24 28.37 -18.43 -17.10
CA ALA A 24 29.71 -17.87 -17.16
C ALA A 24 29.97 -17.09 -18.48
N GLY A 25 30.29 -15.79 -18.36
CA GLY A 25 30.69 -14.94 -19.49
C GLY A 25 29.58 -14.14 -20.20
N ARG A 26 28.31 -14.16 -19.76
CA ARG A 26 27.23 -13.38 -20.41
C ARG A 26 26.50 -12.40 -19.49
N GLY A 27 26.94 -11.14 -19.49
CA GLY A 27 26.18 -9.99 -18.97
C GLY A 27 26.21 -9.82 -17.45
N SER A 28 25.53 -8.77 -16.97
CA SER A 28 25.33 -8.51 -15.55
C SER A 28 24.20 -9.41 -15.00
N GLY A 29 24.38 -9.91 -13.77
CA GLY A 29 23.32 -10.66 -13.09
C GLY A 29 22.06 -9.84 -12.88
N ARG A 30 20.90 -10.52 -12.79
CA ARG A 30 19.62 -9.88 -12.50
C ARG A 30 19.33 -9.96 -11.02
N ARG A 31 18.69 -8.91 -10.51
CA ARG A 31 18.19 -8.84 -9.14
C ARG A 31 16.72 -8.45 -9.16
N GLY A 32 15.98 -8.98 -8.22
CA GLY A 32 14.58 -8.67 -7.98
C GLY A 32 14.23 -8.94 -6.53
N SER A 33 12.96 -8.82 -6.23
CA SER A 33 12.37 -9.13 -4.94
C SER A 33 11.45 -10.36 -5.10
N GLY A 34 11.15 -11.01 -3.99
CA GLY A 34 10.24 -12.14 -3.96
C GLY A 34 9.62 -12.33 -2.58
N TYR A 35 8.63 -13.22 -2.51
CA TYR A 35 7.94 -13.52 -1.27
C TYR A 35 7.74 -15.03 -1.11
N ARG A 36 8.20 -15.58 0.00
CA ARG A 36 8.09 -17.02 0.30
C ARG A 36 6.66 -17.38 0.63
N VAL A 37 5.96 -18.02 -0.29
CA VAL A 37 4.53 -18.39 -0.18
C VAL A 37 4.29 -19.76 0.44
N GLY A 38 5.30 -20.63 0.53
CA GLY A 38 5.18 -21.95 1.14
C GLY A 38 6.46 -22.41 1.86
N PRO A 39 6.55 -23.70 2.22
CA PRO A 39 7.73 -24.25 2.89
C PRO A 39 9.01 -24.02 2.08
N ARG A 40 8.94 -24.15 0.75
CA ARG A 40 10.09 -23.99 -0.15
C ARG A 40 9.77 -23.12 -1.38
N SER A 41 8.61 -22.49 -1.42
CA SER A 41 8.13 -21.80 -2.62
C SER A 41 8.27 -20.29 -2.47
N VAL A 42 8.83 -19.61 -3.47
CA VAL A 42 8.98 -18.15 -3.53
C VAL A 42 8.35 -17.61 -4.80
N LEU A 43 7.41 -16.67 -4.67
CA LEU A 43 6.88 -15.90 -5.80
C LEU A 43 7.81 -14.75 -6.14
N THR A 44 7.95 -14.46 -7.44
CA THR A 44 8.65 -13.30 -7.99
C THR A 44 8.12 -12.97 -9.38
N ALA A 45 8.63 -11.94 -10.03
CA ALA A 45 8.27 -11.60 -11.41
C ALA A 45 9.04 -12.49 -12.41
N ALA A 46 8.39 -12.92 -13.49
CA ALA A 46 8.99 -13.85 -14.45
C ALA A 46 10.24 -13.27 -15.13
N HIS A 47 10.20 -11.98 -15.48
CA HIS A 47 11.33 -11.32 -16.12
C HIS A 47 12.58 -11.27 -15.21
N VAL A 48 12.44 -11.30 -13.88
CA VAL A 48 13.60 -11.36 -12.96
C VAL A 48 14.41 -12.63 -13.21
N VAL A 49 13.72 -13.74 -13.47
CA VAL A 49 14.31 -15.08 -13.59
C VAL A 49 14.46 -15.58 -15.02
N ARG A 50 14.16 -14.75 -16.03
CA ARG A 50 14.33 -15.11 -17.45
C ARG A 50 15.76 -15.57 -17.79
N ALA A 51 16.78 -14.97 -17.16
CA ALA A 51 18.18 -15.36 -17.35
C ALA A 51 18.57 -16.66 -16.61
N ALA A 52 17.74 -17.12 -15.67
CA ALA A 52 17.98 -18.33 -14.89
C ALA A 52 17.71 -19.62 -15.68
N ALA A 53 17.03 -19.55 -16.84
CA ALA A 53 16.91 -20.69 -17.75
C ALA A 53 18.30 -21.23 -18.19
N ALA A 54 19.36 -20.42 -18.06
CA ALA A 54 20.75 -20.81 -18.29
C ALA A 54 21.65 -20.68 -17.03
N GLY A 55 21.11 -20.35 -15.85
CA GLY A 55 21.90 -19.97 -14.66
C GLY A 55 21.32 -20.47 -13.33
N THR A 56 22.02 -20.19 -12.22
CA THR A 56 21.55 -20.53 -10.87
C THR A 56 20.88 -19.32 -10.20
N ALA A 57 19.66 -19.53 -9.70
CA ALA A 57 18.97 -18.54 -8.87
C ALA A 57 19.31 -18.77 -7.39
N HIS A 58 19.44 -17.67 -6.66
CA HIS A 58 19.60 -17.66 -5.21
C HIS A 58 18.54 -16.75 -4.61
N VAL A 59 18.04 -17.14 -3.45
CA VAL A 59 17.14 -16.31 -2.65
C VAL A 59 17.80 -16.00 -1.33
N ARG A 60 17.82 -14.72 -0.96
CA ARG A 60 18.38 -14.22 0.31
C ARG A 60 17.26 -13.61 1.15
N PHE A 61 17.13 -14.06 2.39
CA PHE A 61 16.12 -13.61 3.34
C PHE A 61 16.80 -12.86 4.48
N GLU A 62 16.06 -11.95 5.13
CA GLU A 62 16.58 -11.14 6.24
C GLU A 62 17.93 -10.49 5.87
N ALA A 63 18.03 -10.00 4.63
CA ALA A 63 19.26 -9.46 4.07
C ALA A 63 19.89 -8.43 5.00
N ASP A 64 21.18 -8.61 5.29
CA ASP A 64 22.01 -7.72 6.10
C ASP A 64 21.51 -7.59 7.56
N ARG A 65 20.80 -8.62 8.06
CA ARG A 65 20.35 -8.77 9.45
C ARG A 65 21.02 -9.98 10.10
N ALA A 66 20.96 -10.06 11.44
CA ALA A 66 21.55 -11.18 12.19
C ALA A 66 20.98 -12.56 11.83
N ALA A 67 19.76 -12.60 11.28
CA ALA A 67 19.09 -13.81 10.83
C ALA A 67 19.18 -14.03 9.31
N GLU A 68 20.09 -13.32 8.61
CA GLU A 68 20.29 -13.48 7.17
C GLU A 68 20.57 -14.95 6.83
N TRP A 69 19.94 -15.42 5.76
CA TRP A 69 20.33 -16.67 5.12
C TRP A 69 20.08 -16.64 3.62
N THR A 70 20.88 -17.41 2.90
CA THR A 70 20.79 -17.55 1.44
C THR A 70 20.66 -19.02 1.09
N ALA A 71 19.83 -19.33 0.10
CA ALA A 71 19.71 -20.68 -0.44
C ALA A 71 19.64 -20.67 -1.97
N SER A 72 20.15 -21.73 -2.59
CA SER A 72 19.92 -21.98 -4.00
C SER A 72 18.44 -22.28 -4.25
N ALA A 73 17.95 -21.83 -5.40
CA ALA A 73 16.59 -22.08 -5.85
C ALA A 73 16.56 -22.43 -7.33
N ARG A 74 15.55 -23.18 -7.76
CA ARG A 74 15.26 -23.46 -9.17
C ARG A 74 13.91 -22.89 -9.57
N VAL A 75 13.80 -22.45 -10.82
CA VAL A 75 12.52 -21.99 -11.39
C VAL A 75 11.66 -23.22 -11.66
N VAL A 76 10.48 -23.29 -11.05
CA VAL A 76 9.49 -24.36 -11.31
C VAL A 76 8.35 -23.88 -12.21
N LEU A 77 8.14 -22.57 -12.26
CA LEU A 77 7.22 -21.90 -13.18
C LEU A 77 7.75 -20.51 -13.50
N ALA A 78 7.65 -20.11 -14.76
CA ALA A 78 7.87 -18.74 -15.19
C ALA A 78 6.97 -18.45 -16.40
N SER A 79 5.97 -17.61 -16.19
CA SER A 79 5.03 -17.20 -17.23
C SER A 79 5.32 -15.76 -17.63
N GLU A 80 5.84 -15.54 -18.84
CA GLU A 80 6.09 -14.19 -19.35
C GLU A 80 4.79 -13.41 -19.54
N LYS A 81 3.71 -14.09 -19.95
CA LYS A 81 2.39 -13.48 -20.21
C LYS A 81 1.76 -12.91 -18.93
N ALA A 82 1.91 -13.60 -17.81
CA ALA A 82 1.40 -13.17 -16.51
C ALA A 82 2.46 -12.44 -15.65
N ASP A 83 3.68 -12.31 -16.16
CA ASP A 83 4.90 -11.85 -15.48
C ASP A 83 5.05 -12.38 -14.03
N VAL A 84 4.75 -13.67 -13.84
CA VAL A 84 4.86 -14.34 -12.54
C VAL A 84 5.76 -15.58 -12.66
N ALA A 85 6.61 -15.78 -11.67
CA ALA A 85 7.42 -16.96 -11.51
C ALA A 85 7.33 -17.53 -10.09
N LEU A 86 7.46 -18.85 -10.02
CA LEU A 86 7.58 -19.59 -8.78
C LEU A 86 8.95 -20.27 -8.73
N LEU A 87 9.66 -20.04 -7.63
CA LEU A 87 10.95 -20.66 -7.34
C LEU A 87 10.79 -21.69 -6.23
N GLU A 88 11.46 -22.82 -6.38
CA GLU A 88 11.63 -23.81 -5.32
C GLU A 88 13.02 -23.70 -4.72
N ILE A 89 13.08 -23.49 -3.41
CA ILE A 89 14.29 -23.51 -2.59
C ILE A 89 14.82 -24.94 -2.54
N THR A 90 15.99 -25.16 -3.12
CA THR A 90 16.68 -26.46 -3.14
C THR A 90 17.75 -26.57 -2.05
N GLY A 91 18.25 -25.43 -1.57
CA GLY A 91 19.20 -25.37 -0.46
C GLY A 91 18.55 -25.61 0.92
N SER A 92 19.37 -25.55 1.96
CA SER A 92 18.92 -25.68 3.35
C SER A 92 18.10 -24.47 3.80
N VAL A 93 16.99 -24.74 4.49
CA VAL A 93 16.21 -23.71 5.19
C VAL A 93 16.60 -23.77 6.68
N PRO A 94 17.06 -22.65 7.28
CA PRO A 94 17.43 -22.64 8.69
C PRO A 94 16.27 -22.99 9.63
N GLY A 95 16.62 -23.49 10.83
CA GLY A 95 15.70 -23.77 11.93
C GLY A 95 14.96 -22.53 12.48
N GLY A 96 14.16 -22.73 13.52
CA GLY A 96 13.51 -21.63 14.26
C GLY A 96 12.40 -20.93 13.47
N VAL A 97 12.40 -19.59 13.47
CA VAL A 97 11.35 -18.79 12.81
C VAL A 97 11.26 -19.02 11.31
N HIS A 98 12.35 -19.44 10.66
CA HIS A 98 12.41 -19.71 9.21
C HIS A 98 11.99 -21.13 8.85
N ALA A 99 12.07 -22.09 9.79
CA ALA A 99 11.63 -23.47 9.59
C ALA A 99 10.12 -23.64 9.81
N ARG A 100 9.47 -22.71 10.51
CA ARG A 100 8.02 -22.72 10.65
C ARG A 100 7.41 -22.66 9.26
N VAL A 101 6.72 -23.73 8.87
CA VAL A 101 6.03 -23.80 7.57
C VAL A 101 5.07 -22.63 7.49
N PRO A 102 5.31 -21.64 6.62
CA PRO A 102 4.37 -20.56 6.44
C PRO A 102 3.10 -21.15 5.83
N GLY A 103 1.94 -20.81 6.39
CA GLY A 103 0.71 -20.98 5.62
C GLY A 103 0.78 -20.17 4.33
N PRO A 104 0.10 -20.60 3.26
CA PRO A 104 0.01 -19.79 2.05
C PRO A 104 -0.60 -18.42 2.37
N PRO A 105 -0.17 -17.36 1.67
CA PRO A 105 -0.81 -16.06 1.82
C PRO A 105 -2.27 -16.14 1.36
N VAL A 106 -3.11 -15.26 1.89
CA VAL A 106 -4.45 -15.07 1.32
C VAL A 106 -4.31 -14.21 0.07
N TYR A 107 -4.79 -14.72 -1.07
CA TYR A 107 -4.80 -13.98 -2.32
C TYR A 107 -6.10 -13.19 -2.45
N GLY A 108 -5.99 -11.92 -2.84
CA GLY A 108 -7.11 -11.01 -3.01
C GLY A 108 -7.41 -10.73 -4.48
N ALA A 109 -8.69 -10.47 -4.78
CA ALA A 109 -9.15 -9.97 -6.07
C ALA A 109 -9.44 -8.48 -5.95
N VAL A 110 -8.76 -7.65 -6.74
CA VAL A 110 -9.07 -6.22 -6.83
C VAL A 110 -10.38 -6.04 -7.61
N PRO A 111 -11.34 -5.22 -7.14
CA PRO A 111 -12.58 -4.98 -7.88
C PRO A 111 -12.30 -4.33 -9.25
N ASP A 112 -13.23 -4.39 -10.19
CA ASP A 112 -13.22 -3.51 -11.38
C ASP A 112 -14.20 -2.36 -11.11
N ALA A 113 -13.76 -1.40 -10.29
CA ALA A 113 -14.59 -0.30 -9.79
C ALA A 113 -13.74 0.96 -9.56
N ASP A 114 -14.39 2.11 -9.50
CA ASP A 114 -13.77 3.39 -9.17
C ASP A 114 -13.45 3.45 -7.67
N VAL A 115 -12.32 2.84 -7.28
CA VAL A 115 -11.84 2.81 -5.90
C VAL A 115 -10.33 2.98 -5.84
N VAL A 116 -9.87 3.53 -4.72
CA VAL A 116 -8.46 3.69 -4.38
C VAL A 116 -8.14 2.79 -3.19
N LEU A 117 -7.15 1.92 -3.32
CA LEU A 117 -6.78 0.94 -2.31
C LEU A 117 -5.43 1.29 -1.67
N PRO A 118 -5.34 1.40 -0.33
CA PRO A 118 -4.06 1.48 0.37
C PRO A 118 -3.27 0.19 0.17
N CYS A 119 -2.06 0.31 -0.35
CA CYS A 119 -1.21 -0.80 -0.71
C CYS A 119 0.18 -0.68 -0.09
N SER A 120 0.82 -1.81 0.13
CA SER A 120 2.23 -1.86 0.51
C SER A 120 2.99 -2.97 -0.20
N ALA A 121 4.28 -2.76 -0.43
CA ALA A 121 5.18 -3.77 -0.96
C ALA A 121 6.55 -3.63 -0.31
N MET A 122 7.24 -4.76 -0.09
CA MET A 122 8.60 -4.75 0.45
C MET A 122 9.55 -5.44 -0.51
N GLY A 123 10.67 -4.80 -0.81
CA GLY A 123 11.67 -5.28 -1.76
C GLY A 123 13.02 -4.59 -1.62
N PHE A 124 13.90 -4.77 -2.60
CA PHE A 124 15.31 -4.35 -2.56
C PHE A 124 15.70 -3.43 -3.73
N PRO A 125 15.10 -2.22 -3.82
CA PRO A 125 15.34 -1.30 -4.93
C PRO A 125 16.75 -0.72 -4.92
N ARG A 126 17.19 -0.21 -6.07
CA ARG A 126 18.56 0.27 -6.29
C ARG A 126 18.89 1.52 -5.48
N PHE A 127 17.93 2.41 -5.26
CA PHE A 127 18.17 3.61 -4.45
C PHE A 127 18.49 3.31 -2.98
N LYS A 128 18.30 2.05 -2.54
CA LYS A 128 18.72 1.55 -1.22
C LYS A 128 20.09 0.85 -1.24
N LEU A 129 20.81 0.88 -2.36
CA LEU A 129 22.18 0.40 -2.48
C LEU A 129 23.12 1.32 -1.68
N ARG A 130 23.93 0.72 -0.81
CA ARG A 130 24.89 1.42 0.05
C ARG A 130 26.24 0.71 -0.01
N GLU A 131 27.29 1.48 0.20
CA GLU A 131 28.62 0.93 0.51
C GLU A 131 28.62 0.39 1.94
N ASP A 132 29.10 -0.84 2.12
CA ASP A 132 29.51 -1.37 3.41
C ASP A 132 31.03 -1.30 3.51
N ARG A 133 31.51 -0.22 4.15
CA ARG A 133 32.94 -0.01 4.40
C ARG A 133 33.53 -0.92 5.46
N MET A 134 32.68 -1.60 6.25
CA MET A 134 33.13 -2.52 7.29
C MET A 134 33.44 -3.92 6.74
N ARG A 135 32.91 -4.25 5.56
CA ARG A 135 33.23 -5.47 4.82
C ARG A 135 33.94 -5.13 3.52
N LEU A 136 35.19 -5.54 3.40
CA LEU A 136 35.97 -5.41 2.17
C LEU A 136 35.85 -6.69 1.33
N LEU A 137 35.83 -6.53 0.01
CA LEU A 137 36.00 -7.61 -0.95
C LEU A 137 37.48 -8.03 -1.02
N ASP A 138 37.78 -9.15 -1.69
CA ASP A 138 39.14 -9.67 -1.84
C ASP A 138 40.11 -8.69 -2.52
N ASP A 139 39.58 -7.75 -3.31
CA ASP A 139 40.34 -6.68 -3.98
C ASP A 139 40.53 -5.42 -3.12
N GLY A 140 40.08 -5.45 -1.86
CA GLY A 140 40.17 -4.34 -0.92
C GLY A 140 39.12 -3.24 -1.11
N SER A 141 38.21 -3.38 -2.07
CA SER A 141 37.10 -2.43 -2.25
C SER A 141 35.98 -2.66 -1.22
N PRO A 142 35.23 -1.61 -0.82
CA PRO A 142 34.05 -1.78 0.03
C PRO A 142 33.03 -2.69 -0.64
N SER A 143 32.49 -3.64 0.11
CA SER A 143 31.35 -4.42 -0.36
C SER A 143 30.12 -3.51 -0.47
N GLN A 144 29.11 -3.98 -1.20
CA GLN A 144 27.86 -3.25 -1.39
C GLN A 144 26.68 -4.09 -0.95
N TYR A 145 25.69 -3.45 -0.34
CA TYR A 145 24.44 -4.08 0.06
C TYR A 145 23.24 -3.25 -0.32
N ARG A 146 22.11 -3.92 -0.53
CA ARG A 146 20.82 -3.26 -0.77
C ARG A 146 19.97 -3.41 0.47
N ASP A 147 19.67 -2.28 1.09
CA ASP A 147 18.71 -2.27 2.19
C ASP A 147 17.30 -2.52 1.67
N SER A 148 16.44 -3.03 2.54
CA SER A 148 15.04 -3.21 2.24
C SER A 148 14.32 -1.86 2.11
N CYS A 149 13.35 -1.80 1.21
CA CYS A 149 12.39 -0.71 1.13
C CYS A 149 10.99 -1.28 1.37
N HIS A 150 10.32 -0.78 2.41
CA HIS A 150 8.89 -0.95 2.57
C HIS A 150 8.20 0.26 1.92
N ALA A 151 7.73 0.07 0.70
CA ALA A 151 7.00 1.08 -0.07
C ALA A 151 5.52 1.03 0.32
N THR A 152 5.01 2.14 0.85
CA THR A 152 3.60 2.32 1.21
C THR A 152 2.98 3.37 0.31
N GLY A 153 1.76 3.12 -0.17
CA GLY A 153 1.13 3.99 -1.13
C GLY A 153 -0.31 3.62 -1.41
N VAL A 154 -0.81 4.05 -2.55
CA VAL A 154 -2.18 3.78 -2.99
C VAL A 154 -2.21 3.24 -4.41
N THR A 155 -3.24 2.47 -4.72
CA THR A 155 -3.55 2.02 -6.07
C THR A 155 -4.92 2.51 -6.49
N SER A 156 -4.97 3.34 -7.53
CA SER A 156 -6.20 3.66 -8.25
C SER A 156 -6.52 2.49 -9.18
N VAL A 157 -7.59 1.76 -8.89
CA VAL A 157 -7.93 0.50 -9.56
C VAL A 157 -8.18 0.65 -11.07
N LEU A 158 -8.64 1.83 -11.48
CA LEU A 158 -8.92 2.15 -12.88
C LEU A 158 -7.71 2.74 -13.63
N SER A 159 -6.52 2.81 -13.01
CA SER A 159 -5.28 3.10 -13.72
C SER A 159 -4.81 1.89 -14.54
N ASN A 160 -4.01 2.13 -15.59
CA ASN A 160 -3.39 1.10 -16.44
C ASN A 160 -4.32 0.02 -17.02
N ARG A 161 -5.62 0.31 -17.20
CA ARG A 161 -6.63 -0.68 -17.66
C ARG A 161 -6.28 -1.40 -18.96
N ARG A 162 -5.68 -0.69 -19.92
CA ARG A 162 -5.26 -1.28 -21.20
C ARG A 162 -4.17 -2.33 -21.01
N GLU A 163 -3.20 -2.05 -20.16
CA GLU A 163 -2.14 -3.00 -19.83
C GLU A 163 -2.67 -4.12 -18.90
N GLY A 164 -3.66 -3.78 -18.07
CA GLY A 164 -4.25 -4.67 -17.07
C GLY A 164 -3.35 -4.88 -15.85
N THR A 165 -2.54 -3.87 -15.53
CA THR A 165 -1.71 -3.77 -14.32
C THR A 165 -2.36 -2.82 -13.31
N LEU A 166 -1.94 -2.89 -12.06
CA LEU A 166 -2.19 -1.88 -11.05
C LEU A 166 -1.10 -0.81 -11.12
N GLU A 167 -1.48 0.45 -10.95
CA GLU A 167 -0.53 1.51 -10.63
C GLU A 167 -0.39 1.59 -9.11
N LEU A 168 0.82 1.41 -8.58
CA LEU A 168 1.15 1.63 -7.19
C LEU A 168 1.85 2.99 -7.08
N ALA A 169 1.10 3.99 -6.62
CA ALA A 169 1.59 5.34 -6.37
C ALA A 169 2.23 5.43 -4.99
N VAL A 170 3.52 5.73 -4.95
CA VAL A 170 4.36 5.78 -3.74
C VAL A 170 5.14 7.09 -3.68
N THR A 171 5.67 7.41 -2.50
CA THR A 171 6.66 8.49 -2.38
C THR A 171 7.88 8.16 -3.26
N PRO A 172 8.25 9.03 -4.21
CA PRO A 172 9.41 8.80 -5.06
C PRO A 172 10.71 8.88 -4.24
N PRO A 173 11.78 8.19 -4.67
CA PRO A 173 13.11 8.45 -4.14
C PRO A 173 13.53 9.91 -4.42
N GLU A 174 14.25 10.52 -3.47
CA GLU A 174 14.65 11.94 -3.53
C GLU A 174 15.59 12.28 -4.69
N SER A 175 16.36 11.29 -5.17
CA SER A 175 17.34 11.49 -6.24
C SER A 175 17.40 10.31 -7.19
N ASP A 176 17.51 10.61 -8.48
CA ASP A 176 17.80 9.66 -9.55
C ASP A 176 19.21 9.94 -10.09
N THR A 177 20.21 9.33 -9.47
CA THR A 177 21.62 9.61 -9.76
C THR A 177 22.13 8.89 -11.02
N GLU A 178 21.37 7.96 -11.58
CA GLU A 178 21.78 7.14 -12.73
C GLU A 178 20.72 7.20 -13.85
N PRO A 179 20.90 8.06 -14.87
CA PRO A 179 19.90 8.28 -15.91
C PRO A 179 19.64 7.06 -16.80
N ASP A 180 20.49 6.03 -16.76
CA ASP A 180 20.31 4.79 -17.53
C ASP A 180 19.67 3.64 -16.74
N ARG A 181 19.45 3.84 -15.43
CA ARG A 181 18.91 2.79 -14.55
C ARG A 181 17.76 3.30 -13.71
N SER A 182 16.75 2.46 -13.56
CA SER A 182 15.64 2.75 -12.67
C SER A 182 16.14 2.75 -11.21
N PRO A 183 15.84 3.78 -10.40
CA PRO A 183 16.12 3.73 -8.95
C PRO A 183 15.35 2.60 -8.26
N TRP A 184 14.25 2.14 -8.86
CA TRP A 184 13.44 1.01 -8.40
C TRP A 184 13.90 -0.34 -8.93
N GLU A 185 14.97 -0.40 -9.72
CA GLU A 185 15.51 -1.68 -10.18
C GLU A 185 15.80 -2.59 -8.98
N GLY A 186 15.30 -3.83 -9.01
CA GLY A 186 15.33 -4.76 -7.87
C GLY A 186 14.02 -4.85 -7.08
N MET A 187 13.08 -3.91 -7.27
CA MET A 187 11.75 -3.97 -6.65
C MET A 187 10.82 -4.99 -7.32
N SER A 188 11.02 -5.27 -8.61
CA SER A 188 10.21 -6.23 -9.37
C SER A 188 10.16 -7.60 -8.69
N GLY A 189 8.96 -8.18 -8.60
CA GLY A 189 8.64 -9.40 -7.88
C GLY A 189 8.27 -9.20 -6.40
N ALA A 190 8.36 -7.98 -5.86
CA ALA A 190 7.84 -7.67 -4.54
C ALA A 190 6.32 -7.89 -4.50
N ALA A 191 5.84 -8.62 -3.49
CA ALA A 191 4.42 -8.84 -3.29
C ALA A 191 3.72 -7.54 -2.86
N VAL A 192 2.62 -7.21 -3.55
CA VAL A 192 1.75 -6.07 -3.25
C VAL A 192 0.61 -6.55 -2.37
N TRP A 193 0.43 -5.85 -1.25
CA TRP A 193 -0.52 -6.20 -0.20
C TRP A 193 -1.57 -5.13 -0.02
N HIS A 194 -2.83 -5.56 0.12
CA HIS A 194 -3.95 -4.75 0.57
C HIS A 194 -4.76 -5.54 1.60
N ASP A 195 -5.08 -4.92 2.73
CA ASP A 195 -5.87 -5.51 3.83
C ASP A 195 -5.44 -6.95 4.22
N GLY A 196 -4.13 -7.16 4.33
CA GLY A 196 -3.57 -8.45 4.71
C GLY A 196 -3.61 -9.55 3.64
N THR A 197 -3.99 -9.21 2.40
CA THR A 197 -4.04 -10.13 1.25
C THR A 197 -3.05 -9.71 0.15
N LEU A 198 -2.52 -10.69 -0.57
CA LEU A 198 -1.64 -10.49 -1.71
C LEU A 198 -2.50 -10.25 -2.96
N VAL A 199 -2.41 -9.04 -3.52
CA VAL A 199 -3.23 -8.59 -4.67
C VAL A 199 -2.44 -8.52 -5.97
N GLY A 200 -1.12 -8.57 -5.90
CA GLY A 200 -0.27 -8.52 -7.08
C GLY A 200 1.21 -8.64 -6.79
N LEU A 201 2.01 -8.50 -7.84
CA LEU A 201 3.48 -8.41 -7.78
C LEU A 201 3.93 -7.19 -8.54
N VAL A 202 4.86 -6.41 -7.99
CA VAL A 202 5.50 -5.31 -8.73
C VAL A 202 6.17 -5.89 -9.99
N SER A 203 5.86 -5.35 -11.16
CA SER A 203 6.39 -5.83 -12.45
C SER A 203 7.39 -4.84 -13.03
N ALA A 204 7.02 -3.57 -13.17
CA ALA A 204 7.82 -2.59 -13.88
C ALA A 204 7.83 -1.22 -13.20
N HIS A 205 8.82 -0.42 -13.57
CA HIS A 205 8.85 1.02 -13.35
C HIS A 205 9.02 1.69 -14.71
N HIS A 206 7.95 2.31 -15.21
CA HIS A 206 8.00 3.15 -16.40
C HIS A 206 8.36 4.55 -15.97
N ARG A 207 9.61 4.98 -16.23
CA ARG A 207 10.10 6.30 -15.77
C ARG A 207 9.26 7.46 -16.31
N THR A 208 8.62 7.29 -17.46
CA THR A 208 7.70 8.27 -18.06
C THR A 208 6.45 8.53 -17.22
N ASP A 209 6.06 7.58 -16.37
CA ASP A 209 4.92 7.70 -15.46
C ASP A 209 5.32 8.44 -14.16
N GLY A 210 6.62 8.67 -13.99
CA GLY A 210 7.21 9.35 -12.85
C GLY A 210 7.83 8.39 -11.83
N LEU A 211 8.81 8.90 -11.07
CA LEU A 211 9.59 8.11 -10.11
C LEU A 211 8.78 7.56 -8.93
N GLY A 212 7.54 7.99 -8.76
CA GLY A 212 6.63 7.52 -7.71
C GLY A 212 5.54 6.59 -8.22
N ARG A 213 5.71 5.97 -9.40
CA ARG A 213 4.72 5.10 -10.04
C ARG A 213 5.33 3.75 -10.39
N LEU A 214 4.82 2.69 -9.78
CA LEU A 214 5.22 1.31 -10.08
C LEU A 214 4.04 0.55 -10.68
N ALA A 215 4.27 -0.20 -11.74
CA ALA A 215 3.28 -1.14 -12.26
C ALA A 215 3.34 -2.45 -11.47
N ALA A 216 2.19 -3.05 -11.21
CA ALA A 216 2.09 -4.38 -10.60
C ALA A 216 1.09 -5.27 -11.35
N VAL A 217 1.45 -6.52 -11.61
CA VAL A 217 0.50 -7.49 -12.17
C VAL A 217 -0.54 -7.91 -11.12
N ARG A 218 -1.79 -8.07 -11.56
CA ARG A 218 -2.93 -8.44 -10.71
C ARG A 218 -2.97 -9.95 -10.48
N ALA A 219 -3.07 -10.38 -9.22
CA ALA A 219 -3.14 -11.80 -8.88
C ALA A 219 -4.40 -12.47 -9.47
N GLU A 220 -5.55 -11.78 -9.51
CA GLU A 220 -6.76 -12.35 -10.13
C GLU A 220 -6.63 -12.58 -11.64
N ARG A 221 -5.78 -11.79 -12.32
CA ARG A 221 -5.62 -11.91 -13.77
C ARG A 221 -4.80 -13.14 -14.16
N TRP A 222 -4.10 -13.76 -13.22
CA TRP A 222 -3.40 -15.02 -13.46
C TRP A 222 -4.34 -16.13 -13.98
N TYR A 223 -5.60 -16.16 -13.55
CA TYR A 223 -6.58 -17.14 -14.04
C TYR A 223 -6.95 -16.95 -15.52
N GLU A 224 -6.73 -15.77 -16.09
CA GLU A 224 -6.96 -15.49 -17.52
C GLU A 224 -5.69 -15.69 -18.36
N LEU A 225 -4.53 -15.51 -17.74
CA LEU A 225 -3.26 -15.45 -18.43
C LEU A 225 -2.51 -16.78 -18.43
N LEU A 226 -2.59 -17.54 -17.33
CA LEU A 226 -1.89 -18.81 -17.15
C LEU A 226 -2.65 -19.98 -17.78
N THR A 227 -1.90 -20.98 -18.23
CA THR A 227 -2.43 -22.28 -18.63
C THR A 227 -2.92 -23.07 -17.41
N GLY A 228 -3.76 -24.09 -17.63
CA GLY A 228 -4.24 -24.97 -16.56
C GLY A 228 -3.11 -25.66 -15.79
N ALA A 229 -2.02 -26.05 -16.48
CA ALA A 229 -0.84 -26.65 -15.83
C ALA A 229 -0.10 -25.64 -14.96
N GLU A 230 0.07 -24.40 -15.43
CA GLU A 230 0.69 -23.33 -14.64
C GLU A 230 -0.15 -22.96 -13.40
N LEU A 231 -1.48 -22.89 -13.54
CA LEU A 231 -2.38 -22.69 -12.40
C LEU A 231 -2.29 -23.81 -11.39
N ALA A 232 -2.20 -25.07 -11.83
CA ALA A 232 -2.04 -26.21 -10.93
C ALA A 232 -0.74 -26.11 -10.11
N VAL A 233 0.37 -25.70 -10.73
CA VAL A 233 1.65 -25.48 -10.05
C VAL A 233 1.55 -24.35 -9.01
N LEU A 234 0.92 -23.22 -9.36
CA LEU A 234 0.69 -22.13 -8.41
C LEU A 234 -0.29 -22.51 -7.29
N HIS A 235 -1.28 -23.34 -7.58
CA HIS A 235 -2.21 -23.86 -6.58
C HIS A 235 -1.48 -24.75 -5.57
N GLU A 236 -0.78 -25.78 -6.06
CA GLU A 236 -0.11 -26.77 -5.23
C GLU A 236 1.03 -26.19 -4.40
N HIS A 237 1.88 -25.37 -5.01
CA HIS A 237 3.11 -24.90 -4.37
C HIS A 237 3.04 -23.45 -3.91
N GLY A 238 2.21 -22.63 -4.57
CA GLY A 238 2.01 -21.21 -4.22
C GLY A 238 0.82 -20.96 -3.30
N GLY A 239 -0.08 -21.94 -3.15
CA GLY A 239 -1.32 -21.79 -2.39
C GLY A 239 -2.32 -20.83 -3.01
N LEU A 240 -2.19 -20.55 -4.32
CA LEU A 240 -3.21 -19.83 -5.07
C LEU A 240 -4.52 -20.66 -5.02
N PRO A 241 -5.70 -20.07 -4.83
CA PRO A 241 -6.95 -20.85 -4.88
C PRO A 241 -7.12 -21.59 -6.22
N ALA A 242 -7.88 -22.69 -6.22
CA ALA A 242 -8.09 -23.48 -7.44
C ALA A 242 -8.92 -22.72 -8.51
N SER A 243 -9.64 -21.68 -8.11
CA SER A 243 -10.41 -20.82 -9.01
C SER A 243 -10.47 -19.39 -8.48
N ALA A 244 -10.72 -18.43 -9.37
CA ALA A 244 -10.89 -17.01 -9.03
C ALA A 244 -12.00 -16.76 -7.99
N ALA A 245 -12.99 -17.65 -7.89
CA ALA A 245 -14.04 -17.56 -6.86
C ALA A 245 -13.51 -17.75 -5.43
N GLY A 246 -12.36 -18.40 -5.27
CA GLY A 246 -11.71 -18.60 -3.97
C GLY A 246 -10.82 -17.43 -3.53
N LEU A 247 -10.67 -16.39 -4.35
CA LEU A 247 -9.94 -15.18 -3.96
C LEU A 247 -10.73 -14.39 -2.92
N ALA A 248 -10.02 -13.81 -1.95
CA ALA A 248 -10.61 -12.86 -1.02
C ALA A 248 -11.11 -11.65 -1.81
N ARG A 249 -12.40 -11.35 -1.71
CA ARG A 249 -12.97 -10.15 -2.32
C ARG A 249 -12.98 -9.04 -1.30
N PHE A 250 -12.45 -7.90 -1.69
CA PHE A 250 -12.72 -6.68 -0.95
C PHE A 250 -14.14 -6.30 -1.30
N THR A 251 -15.00 -6.29 -0.28
CA THR A 251 -16.20 -5.48 -0.43
C THR A 251 -15.66 -4.06 -0.43
N PRO A 252 -15.80 -3.26 -1.50
CA PRO A 252 -15.59 -1.84 -1.35
C PRO A 252 -16.59 -1.44 -0.26
N ALA A 253 -16.09 -1.22 0.95
CA ALA A 253 -16.85 -0.55 1.98
C ALA A 253 -17.31 0.72 1.27
N GLY A 254 -18.62 0.86 1.02
CA GLY A 254 -19.14 1.90 0.15
C GLY A 254 -18.45 3.22 0.49
N THR A 255 -17.59 3.69 -0.42
CA THR A 255 -16.76 4.89 -0.22
C THR A 255 -16.28 5.08 1.23
N GLY A 256 -15.53 4.09 1.71
CA GLY A 256 -14.79 4.13 2.97
C GLY A 256 -13.39 4.66 2.76
N THR A 257 -13.28 5.91 2.33
CA THR A 257 -12.03 6.68 2.27
C THR A 257 -11.44 6.72 3.69
N THR A 258 -10.18 6.29 3.87
CA THR A 258 -9.30 6.85 4.92
C THR A 258 -8.74 8.21 4.49
N GLY A 259 -9.59 8.98 3.82
CA GLY A 259 -9.51 10.41 3.67
C GLY A 259 -10.68 10.99 4.47
N PRO A 260 -10.74 12.32 4.62
CA PRO A 260 -11.89 12.96 5.23
C PRO A 260 -13.16 12.41 4.60
N VAL A 261 -14.08 11.89 5.41
CA VAL A 261 -15.42 11.61 4.93
C VAL A 261 -15.98 12.93 4.40
N THR A 262 -16.28 12.98 3.10
CA THR A 262 -16.89 14.19 2.55
C THR A 262 -18.27 14.38 3.14
N LEU A 263 -18.51 15.61 3.56
CA LEU A 263 -19.77 16.11 4.07
C LEU A 263 -20.45 17.03 3.05
N ALA A 264 -19.92 17.13 1.83
CA ALA A 264 -20.46 17.97 0.75
C ALA A 264 -21.89 17.57 0.34
N ASP A 265 -22.26 16.30 0.52
CA ASP A 265 -23.60 15.78 0.19
C ASP A 265 -24.62 15.94 1.33
N LEU A 266 -24.24 16.56 2.46
CA LEU A 266 -25.19 16.85 3.54
C LEU A 266 -26.19 17.92 3.12
N ARG A 267 -27.43 17.77 3.60
CA ARG A 267 -28.47 18.78 3.43
C ARG A 267 -28.12 20.06 4.20
N ASP A 268 -28.57 21.19 3.69
CA ASP A 268 -28.38 22.51 4.32
C ASP A 268 -29.30 22.77 5.52
N ASP A 269 -30.37 21.96 5.67
CA ASP A 269 -31.43 22.12 6.66
C ASP A 269 -31.36 21.14 7.86
N LEU A 270 -30.18 20.57 8.13
CA LEU A 270 -30.02 19.59 9.22
C LEU A 270 -30.43 20.15 10.60
N PRO A 271 -31.26 19.42 11.38
CA PRO A 271 -31.66 19.83 12.71
C PRO A 271 -30.49 19.84 13.70
N LEU A 272 -30.58 20.70 14.71
CA LEU A 272 -29.56 20.87 15.77
C LEU A 272 -29.16 19.55 16.44
N GLY A 273 -30.12 18.63 16.64
CA GLY A 273 -29.87 17.33 17.25
C GLY A 273 -28.92 16.45 16.45
N GLU A 274 -28.87 16.59 15.13
CA GLU A 274 -28.02 15.77 14.27
C GLU A 274 -26.56 16.26 14.27
N LEU A 275 -26.36 17.58 14.38
CA LEU A 275 -25.05 18.23 14.49
C LEU A 275 -24.45 18.23 15.90
N ALA A 276 -25.22 17.83 16.92
CA ALA A 276 -24.83 17.95 18.32
C ALA A 276 -23.52 17.22 18.68
N GLY A 277 -23.27 16.07 18.05
CA GLY A 277 -22.03 15.29 18.21
C GLY A 277 -20.81 16.04 17.69
N LEU A 278 -20.87 16.48 16.43
CA LEU A 278 -19.81 17.26 15.78
C LEU A 278 -19.55 18.59 16.50
N VAL A 279 -20.59 19.32 16.92
CA VAL A 279 -20.44 20.53 17.73
C VAL A 279 -19.71 20.24 19.04
N THR A 280 -20.00 19.11 19.68
CA THR A 280 -19.34 18.72 20.94
C THR A 280 -17.87 18.39 20.72
N ALA A 281 -17.53 17.69 19.64
CA ALA A 281 -16.14 17.42 19.28
C ALA A 281 -15.37 18.70 18.95
N LEU A 282 -15.93 19.57 18.11
CA LEU A 282 -15.30 20.84 17.73
C LEU A 282 -15.07 21.76 18.93
N THR A 283 -16.06 21.92 19.80
CA THR A 283 -15.90 22.75 21.02
C THR A 283 -14.92 22.18 22.05
N ALA A 284 -14.46 20.94 21.88
CA ALA A 284 -13.41 20.35 22.69
C ALA A 284 -11.99 20.72 22.22
N LEU A 285 -11.82 21.18 20.99
CA LEU A 285 -10.53 21.49 20.37
C LEU A 285 -9.96 22.83 20.84
N PRO A 286 -8.66 22.91 21.19
CA PRO A 286 -7.97 24.17 21.50
C PRO A 286 -8.15 25.25 20.42
N THR A 287 -7.98 24.88 19.14
CA THR A 287 -8.07 25.76 17.95
C THR A 287 -9.46 26.37 17.78
N VAL A 288 -10.51 25.68 18.24
CA VAL A 288 -11.89 26.17 18.19
C VAL A 288 -12.26 26.95 19.45
N ARG A 289 -11.68 26.61 20.61
CA ARG A 289 -11.91 27.30 21.88
C ARG A 289 -11.30 28.70 21.90
N ASP A 290 -10.15 28.87 21.26
CA ASP A 290 -9.54 30.17 21.08
C ASP A 290 -10.15 30.93 19.90
N ARG A 291 -10.67 32.14 20.15
CA ARG A 291 -11.31 32.93 19.10
C ARG A 291 -10.34 33.44 18.04
N GLY A 292 -9.09 33.71 18.39
CA GLY A 292 -8.09 34.17 17.44
C GLY A 292 -7.72 33.05 16.48
N THR A 293 -7.50 31.84 17.01
CA THR A 293 -7.21 30.65 16.19
C THR A 293 -8.42 30.25 15.35
N LEU A 294 -9.64 30.29 15.89
CA LEU A 294 -10.85 30.01 15.11
C LEU A 294 -11.04 31.03 13.97
N ALA A 295 -10.76 32.31 14.20
CA ALA A 295 -10.81 33.32 13.13
C ALA A 295 -9.76 33.04 12.03
N LEU A 296 -8.57 32.55 12.41
CA LEU A 296 -7.54 32.14 11.45
C LEU A 296 -8.00 30.93 10.62
N VAL A 297 -8.60 29.93 11.24
CA VAL A 297 -9.23 28.79 10.54
C VAL A 297 -10.27 29.29 9.53
N LEU A 298 -11.20 30.15 9.97
CA LEU A 298 -12.25 30.68 9.08
C LEU A 298 -11.66 31.49 7.92
N SER A 299 -10.53 32.19 8.13
CA SER A 299 -9.85 32.92 7.05
C SER A 299 -9.13 32.03 6.03
N SER A 300 -8.89 30.75 6.37
CA SER A 300 -8.25 29.77 5.50
C SER A 300 -9.21 28.93 4.64
N ILE A 301 -10.52 29.11 4.84
CA ILE A 301 -11.58 28.45 4.05
C ILE A 301 -12.30 29.47 3.17
N ASP A 302 -13.36 29.04 2.47
CA ASP A 302 -14.15 29.92 1.60
C ASP A 302 -14.51 31.28 2.27
N PRO A 303 -14.13 32.42 1.67
CA PRO A 303 -14.34 33.75 2.24
C PRO A 303 -15.80 34.07 2.56
N VAL A 304 -16.76 33.45 1.87
CA VAL A 304 -18.19 33.63 2.11
C VAL A 304 -18.58 33.10 3.49
N VAL A 305 -17.99 31.97 3.92
CA VAL A 305 -18.25 31.41 5.25
C VAL A 305 -17.73 32.34 6.35
N ALA A 306 -16.52 32.88 6.19
CA ALA A 306 -15.95 33.82 7.16
C ALA A 306 -16.78 35.11 7.29
N ALA A 307 -17.36 35.57 6.18
CA ALA A 307 -18.21 36.77 6.13
C ALA A 307 -19.62 36.54 6.70
N MET A 308 -20.20 35.37 6.44
CA MET A 308 -21.60 35.06 6.77
C MET A 308 -21.79 34.29 8.08
N SER A 309 -20.71 33.78 8.68
CA SER A 309 -20.78 33.09 9.97
C SER A 309 -21.16 34.07 11.09
N PRO A 310 -22.16 33.74 11.92
CA PRO A 310 -22.53 34.57 13.06
C PRO A 310 -21.35 34.62 14.05
N ARG A 311 -21.27 35.71 14.83
CA ARG A 311 -20.23 35.90 15.85
C ARG A 311 -20.89 36.00 17.22
N MET A 312 -21.29 34.85 17.73
CA MET A 312 -22.01 34.74 18.99
C MET A 312 -21.05 34.73 20.18
N PRO A 313 -21.40 35.38 21.31
CA PRO A 313 -20.52 35.42 22.48
C PRO A 313 -20.36 34.04 23.14
N ALA A 314 -21.32 33.13 22.99
CA ALA A 314 -21.26 31.77 23.53
C ALA A 314 -20.69 30.80 22.48
N LEU A 315 -19.60 30.09 22.83
CA LEU A 315 -18.85 29.22 21.92
C LEU A 315 -19.71 28.16 21.22
N ARG A 316 -20.58 27.47 21.96
CA ARG A 316 -21.36 26.35 21.40
C ARG A 316 -22.41 26.83 20.37
N PRO A 317 -23.22 27.87 20.64
CA PRO A 317 -24.05 28.52 19.61
C PRO A 317 -23.26 29.10 18.43
N ASP A 318 -22.05 29.61 18.67
CA ASP A 318 -21.18 30.18 17.64
C ASP A 318 -20.72 29.11 16.64
N VAL A 319 -20.16 28.00 17.15
CA VAL A 319 -19.76 26.83 16.35
C VAL A 319 -20.95 26.24 15.59
N PHE A 320 -22.13 26.19 16.22
CA PHE A 320 -23.34 25.73 15.51
C PHE A 320 -23.70 26.65 14.34
N GLY A 321 -23.64 27.96 14.53
CA GLY A 321 -23.87 28.93 13.47
C GLY A 321 -22.88 28.79 12.31
N ILE A 322 -21.60 28.62 12.61
CA ILE A 322 -20.54 28.35 11.63
C ILE A 322 -20.86 27.08 10.82
N LEU A 323 -21.20 25.97 11.48
CA LEU A 323 -21.55 24.72 10.80
C LEU A 323 -22.76 24.88 9.87
N ARG A 324 -23.80 25.61 10.30
CA ARG A 324 -24.97 25.89 9.45
C ARG A 324 -24.59 26.72 8.22
N THR A 325 -23.74 27.72 8.39
CA THR A 325 -23.20 28.49 7.27
C THR A 325 -22.44 27.56 6.34
N CYS A 326 -21.56 26.69 6.84
CA CYS A 326 -20.85 25.73 6.01
C CYS A 326 -21.77 24.78 5.23
N LEU A 327 -22.86 24.30 5.85
CA LEU A 327 -23.82 23.43 5.17
C LEU A 327 -24.60 24.14 4.05
N SER A 328 -24.71 25.47 4.11
CA SER A 328 -25.34 26.28 3.06
C SER A 328 -24.43 26.45 1.83
N TYR A 329 -23.14 26.13 1.95
CA TYR A 329 -22.13 26.24 0.89
C TYR A 329 -21.41 24.89 0.70
N PRO A 330 -21.81 24.08 -0.30
CA PRO A 330 -21.28 22.73 -0.49
C PRO A 330 -19.75 22.66 -0.46
N GLY A 331 -19.21 21.67 0.27
CA GLY A 331 -17.77 21.43 0.40
C GLY A 331 -17.03 22.33 1.40
N THR A 332 -17.64 23.42 1.89
CA THR A 332 -16.95 24.31 2.85
C THR A 332 -16.84 23.72 4.25
N LEU A 333 -17.73 22.77 4.61
CA LEU A 333 -17.60 22.00 5.84
C LEU A 333 -16.37 21.08 5.81
N ASP A 334 -16.07 20.49 4.66
CA ASP A 334 -14.87 19.66 4.49
C ASP A 334 -13.59 20.50 4.62
N GLN A 335 -13.57 21.69 4.01
CA GLN A 335 -12.48 22.67 4.14
C GLN A 335 -12.26 23.09 5.61
N LEU A 336 -13.34 23.32 6.36
CA LEU A 336 -13.27 23.68 7.78
C LEU A 336 -12.59 22.58 8.60
N LEU A 337 -13.00 21.32 8.42
CA LEU A 337 -12.41 20.19 9.14
C LEU A 337 -10.94 19.97 8.74
N GLU A 338 -10.60 20.16 7.46
CA GLU A 338 -9.22 20.07 6.97
C GLU A 338 -8.31 21.16 7.55
N ALA A 339 -8.76 22.41 7.58
CA ALA A 339 -8.01 23.51 8.19
C ALA A 339 -7.74 23.27 9.69
N ILE A 340 -8.70 22.68 10.40
CA ILE A 340 -8.54 22.27 11.80
C ILE A 340 -7.50 21.15 11.93
N ARG A 341 -7.54 20.11 11.07
CA ARG A 341 -6.54 19.02 11.08
C ARG A 341 -5.12 19.56 10.90
N LEU A 342 -4.93 20.53 10.01
CA LEU A 342 -3.61 21.13 9.74
C LEU A 342 -3.04 21.86 10.95
N LEU A 343 -3.88 22.50 11.78
CA LEU A 343 -3.44 23.26 12.95
C LEU A 343 -3.30 22.41 14.21
N GLU A 344 -4.17 21.42 14.40
CA GLU A 344 -4.18 20.56 15.59
C GLU A 344 -3.27 19.31 15.47
N GLY A 345 -2.95 18.89 14.25
CA GLY A 345 -2.18 17.66 13.99
C GLY A 345 -2.89 16.40 14.48
N ASP A 346 -2.12 15.36 14.82
CA ASP A 346 -2.62 14.05 15.28
C ASP A 346 -3.06 14.10 16.76
N SER A 347 -4.12 14.86 17.06
CA SER A 347 -4.67 14.98 18.41
C SER A 347 -5.87 14.05 18.66
N THR A 348 -6.07 13.65 19.91
CA THR A 348 -7.27 12.86 20.31
C THR A 348 -8.57 13.61 20.08
N GLY A 349 -8.53 14.96 20.09
CA GLY A 349 -9.65 15.80 19.73
C GLY A 349 -9.97 15.72 18.23
N VAL A 350 -8.94 15.72 17.38
CA VAL A 350 -9.09 15.56 15.92
C VAL A 350 -9.65 14.18 15.59
N ALA A 351 -9.14 13.12 16.22
CA ALA A 351 -9.68 11.76 16.05
C ALA A 351 -11.18 11.69 16.38
N ARG A 352 -11.60 12.33 17.48
CA ARG A 352 -13.02 12.40 17.87
C ARG A 352 -13.87 13.23 16.90
N MET A 353 -13.34 14.34 16.40
CA MET A 353 -13.99 15.14 15.36
C MET A 353 -14.22 14.31 14.09
N ASP A 354 -13.22 13.54 13.68
CA ASP A 354 -13.30 12.67 12.51
C ASP A 354 -14.32 11.54 12.70
N GLU A 355 -14.38 10.93 13.89
CA GLU A 355 -15.39 9.93 14.24
C GLU A 355 -16.83 10.48 14.12
N GLU A 356 -17.07 11.69 14.64
CA GLU A 356 -18.39 12.34 14.58
C GLU A 356 -18.77 12.75 13.15
N ALA A 357 -17.81 13.22 12.35
CA ALA A 357 -18.02 13.52 10.92
C ALA A 357 -18.39 12.25 10.13
N VAL A 358 -17.68 11.14 10.40
CA VAL A 358 -17.97 9.83 9.82
C VAL A 358 -19.37 9.36 10.20
N GLU A 359 -19.75 9.48 11.47
CA GLU A 359 -21.07 9.07 11.95
C GLU A 359 -22.20 9.91 11.35
N LEU A 360 -22.01 11.22 11.24
CA LEU A 360 -22.94 12.13 10.58
C LEU A 360 -23.16 11.72 9.12
N SER A 361 -22.10 11.59 8.32
CA SER A 361 -22.20 11.16 6.92
C SER A 361 -22.87 9.79 6.77
N ARG A 362 -22.56 8.83 7.65
CA ARG A 362 -23.16 7.49 7.62
C ARG A 362 -24.66 7.52 7.87
N ARG A 363 -25.14 8.36 8.80
CA ARG A 363 -26.57 8.50 9.10
C ARG A 363 -27.35 8.99 7.88
N HIS A 364 -26.79 9.97 7.16
CA HIS A 364 -27.46 10.56 6.00
C HIS A 364 -27.32 9.75 4.71
N ARG A 365 -26.19 9.06 4.47
CA ARG A 365 -26.06 8.10 3.35
C ARG A 365 -27.08 6.94 3.43
N ARG A 366 -27.46 6.51 4.64
CA ARG A 366 -28.44 5.43 4.85
C ARG A 366 -29.90 5.87 4.64
N ALA A 367 -30.20 7.16 4.77
CA ALA A 367 -31.55 7.69 4.61
C ALA A 367 -31.94 7.82 3.12
N ASP A 368 -30.98 8.14 2.25
CA ASP A 368 -31.23 8.33 0.81
C ASP A 368 -31.34 7.01 0.02
N GLY A 369 -30.79 5.90 0.55
CA GLY A 369 -30.88 4.57 -0.07
C GLY A 369 -32.20 3.80 0.18
N ARG A 370 -33.22 4.44 0.75
CA ARG A 370 -34.54 3.84 1.05
C ARG A 370 -35.70 4.45 0.24
N ARG A 371 -35.43 5.16 -0.84
CA ARG A 371 -36.47 5.67 -1.76
C ARG A 371 -36.56 4.85 -3.04
#